data_AF-A0A7S3F0U2-F1
#
_entry.id   AF-A0A7S3F0U2-F1
#
_cell.length_a   1.000
_cell.length_b   1.000
_cell.length_c   1.000
_cell.angle_alpha   90.00
_cell.angle_beta   90.00
_cell.angle_gamma   90.00
#
_symmetry.space_group_name_H-M   'P 1'
#
loop_
_entity.id
_entity.type
_entity.pdbx_description
1 polymer ?
#
loop_
_entity_poly.entity_id
_entity_poly.type
_entity_poly.pdbx_seq_one_letter_code
_entity_poly.pdbx_strand_id
1 'polypeptide(L)'
;VAVGLVALGFRRRRLAKLKAAVNQAKESKHRLHDKGTPGVIYHVVQKSLWDAAQATGVNYFPPRYDIEGFMHATHDANLLLGVLNWRHPKHGFIYKNIKGTFLCLAIDTTVLTSPVKMEAAAPTESNPNPVAFPHIFGPLVPLSCVTRHMEVVRDPSDGTFISIAGLCE
;
A
#
# COMPACT_ATOMS: atom_id res chain seq x y z
N VAL A 1 47.06 -2.41 30.23
CA VAL A 1 46.04 -3.21 29.49
C VAL A 1 44.58 -2.81 29.83
N ALA A 2 44.31 -1.59 30.32
CA ALA A 2 42.97 -1.26 30.86
C ALA A 2 42.07 -0.39 29.94
N VAL A 3 42.58 0.17 28.85
CA VAL A 3 41.81 1.13 28.01
C VAL A 3 40.83 0.41 27.05
N GLY A 4 41.06 -0.87 26.74
CA GLY A 4 40.25 -1.63 25.78
C GLY A 4 38.89 -2.11 26.31
N LEU A 5 38.77 -2.42 27.61
CA LEU A 5 37.54 -3.03 28.17
C LEU A 5 36.39 -2.03 28.33
N VAL A 6 36.69 -0.79 28.73
CA VAL A 6 35.66 0.25 28.99
C VAL A 6 35.00 0.70 27.69
N ALA A 7 35.78 0.91 26.63
CA ALA A 7 35.26 1.27 25.31
C ALA A 7 34.37 0.17 24.70
N LEU A 8 34.71 -1.11 24.93
CA LEU A 8 33.91 -2.24 24.45
C LEU A 8 32.56 -2.36 25.19
N GLY A 9 32.54 -2.08 26.50
CA GLY A 9 31.33 -2.05 27.32
C GLY A 9 30.35 -0.94 26.94
N PHE A 10 30.86 0.27 26.66
CA PHE A 10 30.04 1.39 26.16
C PHE A 10 29.45 1.11 24.78
N ARG A 11 30.24 0.55 23.86
CA ARG A 11 29.75 0.15 22.52
C ARG A 11 28.63 -0.89 22.61
N ARG A 12 28.79 -1.93 23.45
CA ARG A 12 27.77 -2.98 23.65
C ARG A 12 26.46 -2.43 24.22
N ARG A 13 26.51 -1.53 25.21
CA ARG A 13 25.31 -0.89 25.79
C ARG A 13 24.60 0.03 24.78
N ARG A 14 25.35 0.76 23.96
CA ARG A 14 24.79 1.62 22.90
C ARG A 14 24.08 0.79 21.81
N LEU A 15 24.71 -0.31 21.37
CA LEU A 15 24.12 -1.26 20.42
C LEU A 15 22.83 -1.91 20.96
N ALA A 16 22.79 -2.30 22.24
CA ALA A 16 21.60 -2.87 22.85
C ALA A 16 20.43 -1.86 22.93
N LYS A 17 20.70 -0.60 23.32
CA LYS A 17 19.69 0.47 23.32
C LYS A 17 19.15 0.78 21.92
N LEU A 18 20.02 0.82 20.91
CA LEU A 18 19.62 0.98 19.51
C LEU A 18 18.71 -0.15 19.04
N LYS A 19 19.07 -1.42 19.33
CA LYS A 19 18.22 -2.57 18.99
C LYS A 19 16.86 -2.51 19.68
N ALA A 20 16.82 -2.14 20.96
CA ALA A 20 15.57 -1.99 21.70
C ALA A 20 14.66 -0.89 21.11
N ALA A 21 15.22 0.26 20.76
CA ALA A 21 14.47 1.35 20.12
C ALA A 21 13.92 0.95 18.74
N VAL A 22 14.70 0.23 17.94
CA VAL A 22 14.25 -0.32 16.65
C VAL A 22 13.12 -1.33 16.85
N ASN A 23 13.22 -2.21 17.84
CA ASN A 23 12.17 -3.18 18.15
C ASN A 23 10.89 -2.48 18.63
N GLN A 24 10.99 -1.48 19.50
CA GLN A 24 9.84 -0.72 19.99
C GLN A 24 9.16 0.07 18.86
N ALA A 25 9.93 0.63 17.92
CA ALA A 25 9.39 1.29 16.72
C ALA A 25 8.68 0.29 15.79
N LYS A 26 9.25 -0.91 15.59
CA LYS A 26 8.62 -2.00 14.82
C LYS A 26 7.32 -2.47 15.47
N GLU A 27 7.30 -2.67 16.79
CA GLU A 27 6.10 -3.03 17.54
C GLU A 27 5.04 -1.93 17.46
N SER A 28 5.44 -0.66 17.54
CA SER A 28 4.49 0.46 17.41
C SER A 28 3.89 0.57 16.02
N LYS A 29 4.67 0.28 14.95
CA LYS A 29 4.12 0.18 13.60
C LYS A 29 3.23 -1.05 13.43
N HIS A 30 3.59 -2.18 14.03
CA HIS A 30 2.72 -3.36 14.06
C HIS A 30 1.39 -3.09 14.78
N ARG A 31 1.33 -2.11 15.70
CA ARG A 31 0.06 -1.66 16.30
C ARG A 31 -0.79 -0.78 15.37
N LEU A 32 -0.23 -0.22 14.30
CA LEU A 32 -0.98 0.58 13.32
C LEU A 32 -1.62 -0.28 12.23
N HIS A 33 -1.08 -1.48 11.98
CA HIS A 33 -1.57 -2.37 10.94
C HIS A 33 -2.23 -3.60 11.55
N ASP A 34 -3.26 -4.13 10.90
CA ASP A 34 -3.84 -5.40 11.31
C ASP A 34 -2.78 -6.52 11.27
N LYS A 35 -2.91 -7.46 12.19
CA LYS A 35 -2.04 -8.64 12.22
C LYS A 35 -2.17 -9.40 10.89
N GLY A 36 -1.04 -9.68 10.25
CA GLY A 36 -1.02 -10.36 8.96
C GLY A 36 -1.00 -9.42 7.74
N THR A 37 -1.01 -8.10 7.94
CA THR A 37 -0.77 -7.14 6.85
C THR A 37 0.56 -7.46 6.13
N PRO A 38 0.56 -7.68 4.81
CA PRO A 38 1.78 -8.02 4.08
C PRO A 38 2.77 -6.85 4.02
N GLY A 39 4.06 -7.18 3.91
CA GLY A 39 5.15 -6.19 3.84
C GLY A 39 5.05 -5.26 2.62
N VAL A 40 4.39 -5.70 1.55
CA VAL A 40 4.12 -4.90 0.36
C VAL A 40 2.64 -5.02 0.00
N ILE A 41 2.01 -3.88 -0.30
CA ILE A 41 0.66 -3.79 -0.86
C ILE A 41 0.67 -2.89 -2.11
N TYR A 42 -0.36 -3.02 -2.93
CA TYR A 42 -0.43 -2.37 -4.24
C TYR A 42 -1.62 -1.43 -4.33
N HIS A 43 -1.39 -0.20 -4.77
CA HIS A 43 -2.45 0.79 -5.00
C HIS A 43 -2.36 1.34 -6.42
N VAL A 44 -3.49 1.36 -7.13
CA VAL A 44 -3.57 1.90 -8.50
C VAL A 44 -4.09 3.33 -8.44
N VAL A 45 -3.37 4.23 -9.11
CA VAL A 45 -3.60 5.68 -9.08
C VAL A 45 -3.58 6.27 -10.49
N GLN A 46 -4.31 7.36 -10.73
CA GLN A 46 -4.12 8.16 -11.95
C GLN A 46 -2.76 8.86 -11.90
N LYS A 47 -1.94 8.67 -12.93
CA LYS A 47 -0.58 9.22 -13.02
C LYS A 47 -0.55 10.73 -12.74
N SER A 48 -1.50 11.48 -13.30
CA SER A 48 -1.59 12.92 -13.12
C SER A 48 -1.76 13.34 -11.65
N LEU A 49 -2.56 12.61 -10.87
CA LEU A 49 -2.78 12.89 -9.45
C LEU A 49 -1.54 12.58 -8.62
N TRP A 50 -0.89 11.45 -8.92
CA TRP A 50 0.34 11.05 -8.24
C TRP A 50 1.49 12.03 -8.51
N ASP A 51 1.69 12.40 -9.78
CA ASP A 51 2.71 13.36 -10.19
C ASP A 51 2.47 14.73 -9.54
N ALA A 52 1.22 15.21 -9.50
CA ALA A 52 0.87 16.46 -8.85
C ALA A 52 1.16 16.43 -7.34
N ALA A 53 0.84 15.32 -6.66
CA ALA A 53 1.13 15.16 -5.24
C ALA A 53 2.63 15.21 -4.95
N GLN A 54 3.43 14.49 -5.75
CA GLN A 54 4.90 14.52 -5.64
C GLN A 54 5.48 15.91 -5.92
N ALA A 55 5.01 16.58 -6.98
CA ALA A 55 5.56 17.88 -7.39
C ALA A 55 5.28 19.00 -6.38
N THR A 56 4.13 18.96 -5.71
CA THR A 56 3.71 19.97 -4.74
C THR A 56 4.11 19.62 -3.30
N GLY A 57 4.57 18.39 -3.07
CA GLY A 57 4.88 17.88 -1.74
C GLY A 57 3.65 17.68 -0.86
N VAL A 58 2.44 17.73 -1.43
CA VAL A 58 1.20 17.47 -0.70
C VAL A 58 1.00 15.96 -0.54
N ASN A 59 0.37 15.61 0.57
CA ASN A 59 -0.01 14.23 0.85
C ASN A 59 -1.01 13.74 -0.20
N TYR A 60 -0.70 12.60 -0.83
CA TYR A 60 -1.60 11.96 -1.78
C TYR A 60 -2.81 11.32 -1.07
N PHE A 61 -4.00 11.61 -1.60
CA PHE A 61 -5.27 10.96 -1.30
C PHE A 61 -6.00 10.63 -2.60
N PRO A 62 -6.75 9.50 -2.68
CA PRO A 62 -7.53 9.17 -3.86
C PRO A 62 -8.78 10.07 -3.96
N PRO A 63 -9.38 10.25 -5.15
CA PRO A 63 -10.48 11.19 -5.37
C PRO A 63 -11.75 10.99 -4.51
N ARG A 64 -11.97 9.80 -3.94
CA ARG A 64 -13.16 9.47 -3.12
C ARG A 64 -12.85 9.31 -1.64
N TYR A 65 -11.65 9.69 -1.19
CA TYR A 65 -11.22 9.48 0.18
C TYR A 65 -12.09 10.19 1.21
N ASP A 66 -12.58 11.38 0.89
CA ASP A 66 -13.50 12.17 1.72
C ASP A 66 -14.86 11.50 1.94
N ILE A 67 -15.28 10.64 1.01
CA ILE A 67 -16.53 9.88 1.08
C ILE A 67 -16.31 8.49 1.69
N GLU A 68 -15.24 7.79 1.30
CA GLU A 68 -14.97 6.41 1.70
C GLU A 68 -14.21 6.32 3.03
N GLY A 69 -13.36 7.30 3.33
CA GLY A 69 -12.56 7.38 4.56
C GLY A 69 -11.27 6.55 4.53
N PHE A 70 -11.00 5.85 3.43
CA PHE A 70 -9.81 5.02 3.24
C PHE A 70 -9.41 4.91 1.76
N MET A 71 -8.20 4.42 1.53
CA MET A 71 -7.68 4.10 0.20
C MET A 71 -7.65 2.59 -0.01
N HIS A 72 -8.23 2.12 -1.11
CA HIS A 72 -8.20 0.71 -1.50
C HIS A 72 -6.80 0.30 -1.98
N ALA A 73 -6.29 -0.79 -1.44
CA ALA A 73 -5.09 -1.46 -1.94
C ALA A 73 -5.36 -2.96 -2.13
N THR A 74 -4.40 -3.65 -2.73
CA THR A 74 -4.44 -5.10 -2.95
C THR A 74 -3.16 -5.71 -2.40
N HIS A 75 -3.26 -6.84 -1.71
CA HIS A 75 -2.10 -7.48 -1.10
C HIS A 75 -1.40 -8.51 -2.01
N ASP A 76 -2.07 -8.95 -3.07
CA ASP A 76 -1.54 -9.87 -4.08
C ASP A 76 -1.67 -9.24 -5.48
N ALA A 77 -0.54 -9.13 -6.18
CA ALA A 77 -0.49 -8.56 -7.51
C ALA A 77 -1.38 -9.31 -8.52
N ASN A 78 -1.59 -10.63 -8.34
CA ASN A 78 -2.42 -11.45 -9.22
C ASN A 78 -3.91 -11.06 -9.17
N LEU A 79 -4.35 -10.40 -8.09
CA LEU A 79 -5.73 -9.95 -7.93
C LEU A 79 -5.99 -8.59 -8.61
N LEU A 80 -4.94 -7.80 -8.91
CA LEU A 80 -5.06 -6.41 -9.34
C LEU A 80 -5.90 -6.26 -10.60
N LEU A 81 -5.59 -6.99 -11.66
CA LEU A 81 -6.33 -6.88 -12.93
C LEU A 81 -7.79 -7.29 -12.77
N GLY A 82 -8.07 -8.31 -11.96
CA GLY A 82 -9.43 -8.74 -11.64
C GLY A 82 -10.22 -7.65 -10.90
N VAL A 83 -9.61 -7.01 -9.90
CA VAL A 83 -10.21 -5.91 -9.14
C VAL A 83 -10.46 -4.69 -10.02
N LEU A 84 -9.48 -4.29 -10.83
CA LEU A 84 -9.58 -3.10 -11.69
C LEU A 84 -10.63 -3.26 -12.80
N ASN A 85 -10.79 -4.48 -13.32
CA ASN A 85 -11.80 -4.81 -14.32
C ASN A 85 -13.13 -5.27 -13.70
N TRP A 86 -13.27 -5.34 -12.38
CA TRP A 86 -14.49 -5.81 -11.73
C TRP A 86 -15.68 -4.88 -12.02
N ARG A 87 -16.80 -5.48 -12.41
CA ARG A 87 -18.06 -4.78 -12.62
C ARG A 87 -18.97 -5.00 -11.42
N HIS A 88 -19.09 -3.97 -10.58
CA HIS A 88 -20.01 -4.00 -9.45
C HIS A 88 -21.47 -4.10 -9.93
N PRO A 89 -22.29 -5.02 -9.40
CA PRO A 89 -23.67 -5.21 -9.86
C PRO A 89 -24.52 -3.94 -9.82
N LYS A 90 -24.31 -3.10 -8.79
CA LYS A 90 -25.05 -1.84 -8.56
C LYS A 90 -24.38 -0.60 -9.14
N HIS A 91 -23.04 -0.61 -9.26
CA HIS A 91 -22.26 0.61 -9.52
C HIS A 91 -21.51 0.55 -10.86
N GLY A 92 -21.63 -0.56 -11.61
CA GLY A 92 -20.90 -0.76 -12.85
C GLY A 92 -19.40 -0.87 -12.62
N PHE A 93 -18.61 -0.45 -13.60
CA PHE A 93 -17.15 -0.44 -13.46
C PHE A 93 -16.70 0.72 -12.59
N ILE A 94 -15.91 0.41 -11.57
CA ILE A 94 -15.35 1.42 -10.65
C ILE A 94 -14.18 2.16 -11.31
N TYR A 95 -13.25 1.40 -11.93
CA TYR A 95 -12.02 1.98 -12.51
C TYR A 95 -12.04 2.04 -14.04
N LYS A 96 -12.61 1.04 -14.73
CA LYS A 96 -12.52 0.88 -16.20
C LYS A 96 -12.95 2.12 -16.98
N ASN A 97 -13.96 2.86 -16.51
CA ASN A 97 -14.49 4.03 -17.21
C ASN A 97 -13.71 5.33 -16.95
N ILE A 98 -12.78 5.34 -15.98
CA ILE A 98 -11.98 6.51 -15.67
C ILE A 98 -10.92 6.68 -16.77
N LYS A 99 -10.86 7.86 -17.37
CA LYS A 99 -9.92 8.18 -18.45
C LYS A 99 -8.54 8.59 -17.89
N GLY A 100 -7.52 8.49 -18.74
CA GLY A 100 -6.15 8.86 -18.41
C GLY A 100 -5.22 7.67 -18.14
N THR A 101 -3.96 8.01 -17.84
CA THR A 101 -2.89 7.05 -17.57
C THR A 101 -2.92 6.63 -16.11
N PHE A 102 -2.66 5.36 -15.85
CA PHE A 102 -2.62 4.78 -14.51
C PHE A 102 -1.22 4.28 -14.16
N LEU A 103 -0.90 4.34 -12.88
CA LEU A 103 0.28 3.71 -12.29
C LEU A 103 -0.18 2.74 -11.20
N CYS A 104 0.55 1.65 -11.02
CA CYS A 104 0.49 0.83 -9.83
C CYS A 104 1.67 1.18 -8.92
N LEU A 105 1.38 1.53 -7.68
CA LEU A 105 2.36 1.83 -6.64
C LEU A 105 2.58 0.57 -5.81
N ALA A 106 3.84 0.16 -5.63
CA ALA A 106 4.20 -0.82 -4.60
C ALA A 106 4.54 -0.08 -3.31
N ILE A 107 3.77 -0.34 -2.26
CA ILE A 107 3.84 0.35 -0.97
C ILE A 107 4.42 -0.60 0.07
N ASP A 108 5.56 -0.23 0.65
CA ASP A 108 6.17 -0.91 1.79
C ASP A 108 5.43 -0.52 3.09
N THR A 109 4.66 -1.48 3.61
CA THR A 109 3.86 -1.29 4.82
C THR A 109 4.73 -1.18 6.07
N THR A 110 5.99 -1.63 6.03
CA THR A 110 6.93 -1.47 7.14
C THR A 110 7.45 -0.03 7.26
N VAL A 111 7.35 0.74 6.17
CA VAL A 111 7.72 2.16 6.10
C VAL A 111 6.50 3.06 6.28
N LEU A 112 5.36 2.70 5.69
CA LEU A 112 4.09 3.42 5.78
C LEU A 112 3.72 3.74 7.24
N THR A 113 3.22 4.95 7.49
CA THR A 113 2.75 5.37 8.82
C THR A 113 1.25 5.47 8.93
N SER A 114 0.52 5.41 7.82
CA SER A 114 -0.94 5.33 7.85
C SER A 114 -1.40 3.91 8.22
N PRO A 115 -2.39 3.79 9.12
CA PRO A 115 -2.94 2.49 9.51
C PRO A 115 -3.43 1.69 8.29
N VAL A 116 -3.23 0.38 8.34
CA VAL A 116 -3.74 -0.55 7.31
C VAL A 116 -4.63 -1.57 8.01
N LYS A 117 -5.88 -1.66 7.56
CA LYS A 117 -6.79 -2.72 8.02
C LYS A 117 -7.03 -3.73 6.92
N MET A 118 -7.11 -4.99 7.28
CA MET A 118 -7.39 -6.10 6.36
C MET A 118 -8.87 -6.44 6.47
N GLU A 119 -9.68 -5.94 5.53
CA GLU A 119 -11.14 -6.07 5.60
C GLU A 119 -11.64 -6.96 4.46
N ALA A 120 -12.36 -8.01 4.81
CA ALA A 120 -13.08 -8.86 3.86
C ALA A 120 -14.51 -8.35 3.68
N ALA A 121 -15.10 -8.62 2.51
CA ALA A 121 -16.54 -8.49 2.34
C ALA A 121 -17.28 -9.40 3.34
N ALA A 122 -18.57 -9.12 3.57
CA ALA A 122 -19.41 -10.06 4.31
C ALA A 122 -19.47 -11.40 3.56
N PRO A 123 -19.27 -12.55 4.24
CA PRO A 123 -19.44 -13.86 3.64
C PRO A 123 -20.83 -14.03 3.04
N THR A 124 -20.91 -14.69 1.88
CA THR A 124 -22.17 -15.09 1.23
C THR A 124 -22.18 -16.60 1.04
N GLU A 125 -23.33 -17.19 0.71
CA GLU A 125 -23.41 -18.62 0.37
C GLU A 125 -22.49 -18.98 -0.82
N SER A 126 -22.40 -18.07 -1.81
CA SER A 126 -21.54 -18.23 -2.99
C SER A 126 -20.06 -17.92 -2.73
N ASN A 127 -19.74 -17.23 -1.64
CA ASN A 127 -18.38 -16.89 -1.25
C ASN A 127 -18.26 -16.91 0.29
N PRO A 128 -18.14 -18.10 0.89
CA PRO A 128 -18.15 -18.25 2.34
C PRO A 128 -16.86 -17.74 3.01
N ASN A 129 -15.77 -17.61 2.26
CA ASN A 129 -14.47 -17.14 2.74
C ASN A 129 -13.95 -16.02 1.84
N PRO A 130 -14.55 -14.82 1.88
CA PRO A 130 -14.14 -13.71 1.04
C PRO A 130 -12.72 -13.27 1.37
N VAL A 131 -11.98 -12.91 0.32
CA VAL A 131 -10.61 -12.39 0.44
C VAL A 131 -10.63 -11.05 1.16
N ALA A 132 -9.75 -10.87 2.15
CA ALA A 132 -9.53 -9.60 2.83
C ALA A 132 -8.61 -8.68 2.00
N PHE A 133 -9.01 -7.44 1.81
CA PHE A 133 -8.22 -6.44 1.10
C PHE A 133 -7.66 -5.39 2.07
N PRO A 134 -6.44 -4.89 1.83
CA PRO A 134 -5.88 -3.82 2.64
C PRO A 134 -6.57 -2.48 2.34
N HIS A 135 -7.03 -1.81 3.39
CA HIS A 135 -7.53 -0.44 3.37
C HIS A 135 -6.58 0.47 4.16
N ILE A 136 -6.09 1.52 3.52
CA ILE A 136 -5.15 2.47 4.12
C ILE A 136 -5.93 3.68 4.65
N PHE A 137 -5.87 3.91 5.97
CA PHE A 137 -6.55 5.00 6.65
C PHE A 137 -5.62 6.21 6.82
N GLY A 138 -5.31 6.86 5.71
CA GLY A 138 -4.59 8.10 5.67
C GLY A 138 -3.81 8.25 4.37
N PRO A 139 -2.93 9.28 4.29
CA PRO A 139 -2.14 9.50 3.10
C PRO A 139 -0.97 8.51 2.97
N LEU A 140 -0.37 8.44 1.78
CA LEU A 140 0.88 7.68 1.59
C LEU A 140 2.07 8.45 2.15
N VAL A 141 2.33 8.26 3.45
CA VAL A 141 3.40 8.93 4.18
C VAL A 141 4.28 7.94 4.96
N PRO A 142 5.60 8.18 5.01
CA PRO A 142 6.34 9.11 4.15
C PRO A 142 6.31 8.66 2.68
N LEU A 143 6.58 9.54 1.71
CA LEU A 143 6.60 9.18 0.28
C LEU A 143 7.57 8.02 -0.02
N SER A 144 8.63 7.85 0.78
CA SER A 144 9.56 6.72 0.68
C SER A 144 8.94 5.35 0.97
N CYS A 145 7.69 5.28 1.46
CA CYS A 145 6.95 4.02 1.52
C CYS A 145 6.61 3.50 0.12
N VAL A 146 6.56 4.37 -0.90
CA VAL A 146 6.37 3.94 -2.29
C VAL A 146 7.73 3.54 -2.87
N THR A 147 7.89 2.24 -3.10
CA THR A 147 9.18 1.65 -3.52
C THR A 147 9.29 1.48 -5.03
N ARG A 148 8.17 1.35 -5.74
CA ARG A 148 8.11 1.22 -7.20
C ARG A 148 6.88 1.90 -7.78
N HIS A 149 7.04 2.46 -8.96
CA HIS A 149 5.97 2.86 -9.86
C HIS A 149 5.99 1.94 -11.07
N MET A 150 4.85 1.32 -11.37
CA MET A 150 4.72 0.38 -12.49
C MET A 150 3.66 0.90 -13.44
N GLU A 151 3.97 0.88 -14.73
CA GLU A 151 3.03 1.28 -15.77
C GLU A 151 1.87 0.29 -15.82
N VAL A 152 0.66 0.83 -15.99
CA VAL A 152 -0.57 0.05 -16.14
C VAL A 152 -1.05 0.20 -17.58
N VAL A 153 -1.00 -0.90 -18.34
CA VAL A 153 -1.42 -0.93 -19.74
C VAL A 153 -2.93 -1.14 -19.81
N ARG A 154 -3.58 -0.37 -20.69
CA ARG A 154 -5.03 -0.42 -20.88
C ARG A 154 -5.38 -0.56 -22.34
N ASP A 155 -6.49 -1.24 -22.61
CA ASP A 155 -7.08 -1.31 -23.93
C ASP A 155 -7.57 0.09 -24.34
N PRO A 156 -7.08 0.67 -25.46
CA PRO A 156 -7.48 2.00 -25.87
C PRO A 156 -8.94 2.09 -26.34
N SER A 157 -9.56 0.97 -26.74
CA SER A 157 -10.93 0.92 -27.25
C SER A 157 -11.96 0.99 -26.13
N ASP A 158 -11.75 0.26 -25.03
CA ASP A 158 -12.76 0.10 -23.98
C ASP A 158 -12.25 0.38 -22.56
N GLY A 159 -10.96 0.67 -22.39
CA GLY A 159 -10.35 1.02 -21.11
C GLY A 159 -10.05 -0.15 -20.19
N THR A 160 -10.20 -1.41 -20.65
CA THR A 160 -9.85 -2.63 -19.90
C THR A 160 -8.40 -2.57 -19.44
N PHE A 161 -8.13 -2.95 -18.20
CA PHE A 161 -6.77 -3.10 -17.69
C PHE A 161 -6.18 -4.41 -18.18
N ILE A 162 -5.08 -4.34 -18.94
CA ILE A 162 -4.48 -5.49 -19.63
C ILE A 162 -3.33 -6.06 -18.81
N SER A 163 -2.38 -5.22 -18.40
CA SER A 163 -1.17 -5.67 -17.70
C SER A 163 -0.60 -4.58 -16.80
N ILE A 164 0.27 -4.99 -15.88
CA ILE A 164 1.03 -4.10 -15.00
C ILE A 164 2.50 -4.50 -15.09
N ALA A 165 3.33 -3.59 -15.60
CA ALA A 165 4.71 -3.87 -15.95
C ALA A 165 5.50 -4.42 -14.74
N GLY A 166 6.02 -5.65 -14.89
CA GLY A 166 6.81 -6.33 -13.86
C GLY A 166 6.01 -6.83 -12.65
N LEU A 167 4.69 -7.03 -12.80
CA LEU A 167 3.82 -7.70 -11.82
C LEU A 167 2.93 -8.77 -12.47
N CYS A 168 2.18 -8.41 -13.50
CA CYS A 168 1.26 -9.31 -14.20
C CYS A 168 1.18 -8.94 -15.68
N GLU A 169 1.35 -9.94 -16.54
CA GLU A 169 1.42 -9.85 -18.00
C GLU A 169 0.33 -10.68 -18.66
#